data_AF-A0A1M6BGB4-F1
#
_entry.id   AF-A0A1M6BGB4-F1
#
_cell.length_a   1.000
_cell.length_b   1.000
_cell.length_c   1.000
_cell.angle_alpha   90.00
_cell.angle_beta   90.00
_cell.angle_gamma   90.00
#
_symmetry.space_group_name_H-M   'P 1'
#
loop_
_entity.id
_entity.type
_entity.pdbx_description
1 polymer ?
#
loop_
_entity_poly.entity_id
_entity_poly.type
_entity_poly.pdbx_seq_one_letter_code
_entity_poly.pdbx_strand_id
1 'polypeptide(L)'
;MILDLTNNIKFDEINISESLLQRHVVKNFEILFPDYRIIESEYRLVGDVRKFGLSGRIDIFALNLKENRLVVFELKKDNNKNILFQTIDYSDFISENYNLIILSTNNLSLSEKDILLKNKQKPEIILIAKNFNHPTIRRIQNIENVISLYEYKAFQNNFIQFELLFNKGNNKIVFSNKEKKAIEKIDSSNVNLLIKEALRNLDDSYYLIDSDILAINPTILYNSFKEISSHFNISHLTKGQFLKLIRESDFYIEDRKTMRFKDYNTSVILIKIQ
;
A
#
# COMPACT_ATOMS: atom_id res chain seq x y z
N MET A 1 -25.68 2.80 -6.46
CA MET A 1 -26.52 4.00 -6.28
C MET A 1 -25.92 4.82 -5.15
N ILE A 2 -25.87 6.15 -5.29
CA ILE A 2 -25.55 7.08 -4.21
C ILE A 2 -26.80 7.90 -3.90
N LEU A 3 -27.03 8.19 -2.61
CA LEU A 3 -28.12 9.03 -2.13
C LEU A 3 -27.55 10.29 -1.48
N ASP A 4 -27.94 11.45 -1.97
CA ASP A 4 -27.74 12.73 -1.31
C ASP A 4 -28.92 12.94 -0.34
N LEU A 5 -28.66 12.70 0.95
CA LEU A 5 -29.67 12.81 2.01
C LEU A 5 -30.06 14.26 2.31
N THR A 6 -29.20 15.24 1.98
CA THR A 6 -29.48 16.66 2.21
C THR A 6 -30.49 17.17 1.19
N ASN A 7 -30.32 16.78 -0.08
CA ASN A 7 -31.20 17.21 -1.16
C ASN A 7 -32.29 16.18 -1.51
N ASN A 8 -32.26 15.00 -0.86
CA ASN A 8 -33.12 13.85 -1.16
C ASN A 8 -33.06 13.43 -2.65
N ILE A 9 -31.86 13.50 -3.24
CA ILE A 9 -31.61 13.17 -4.65
C ILE A 9 -30.89 11.83 -4.73
N LYS A 10 -31.35 11.00 -5.67
CA LYS A 10 -30.73 9.72 -6.00
C LYS A 10 -29.87 9.85 -7.26
N PHE A 11 -28.66 9.29 -7.21
CA PHE A 11 -27.76 9.16 -8.35
C PHE A 11 -27.53 7.69 -8.70
N ASP A 12 -27.93 7.32 -9.92
CA ASP A 12 -27.72 5.97 -10.45
C ASP A 12 -26.28 5.75 -10.93
N GLU A 13 -25.83 4.49 -10.89
CA GLU A 13 -24.53 4.10 -11.43
C GLU A 13 -24.55 4.19 -12.95
N ILE A 14 -23.50 4.75 -13.54
CA ILE A 14 -23.32 4.88 -14.98
C ILE A 14 -21.99 4.28 -15.42
N ASN A 15 -21.90 3.90 -16.70
CA ASN A 15 -20.63 3.52 -17.29
C ASN A 15 -19.97 4.75 -17.92
N ILE A 16 -18.67 4.90 -17.72
CA ILE A 16 -17.85 5.96 -18.32
C ILE A 16 -16.74 5.36 -19.21
N SER A 17 -16.21 6.15 -20.13
CA SER A 17 -15.05 5.74 -20.94
C SER A 17 -13.75 5.83 -20.14
N GLU A 18 -12.72 5.09 -20.57
CA GLU A 18 -11.37 5.16 -19.99
C GLU A 18 -10.79 6.57 -20.08
N SER A 19 -10.99 7.26 -21.22
CA SER A 19 -10.58 8.65 -21.40
C SER A 19 -11.25 9.62 -20.42
N LEU A 20 -12.54 9.39 -20.11
CA LEU A 20 -13.29 10.21 -19.17
C LEU A 20 -12.78 9.96 -17.74
N LEU A 21 -12.58 8.70 -17.37
CA LEU A 21 -11.99 8.30 -16.10
C LEU A 21 -10.62 8.95 -15.90
N GLN A 22 -9.70 8.80 -16.87
CA GLN A 22 -8.36 9.38 -16.80
C GLN A 22 -8.40 10.90 -16.65
N ARG A 23 -9.27 11.58 -17.41
CA ARG A 23 -9.45 13.04 -17.27
C ARG A 23 -9.90 13.43 -15.86
N HIS A 24 -10.83 12.68 -15.26
CA HIS A 24 -11.28 12.93 -13.88
C HIS A 24 -10.19 12.66 -12.86
N VAL A 25 -9.44 11.58 -13.02
CA VAL A 25 -8.32 11.21 -12.12
C VAL A 25 -7.22 12.26 -12.20
N VAL A 26 -6.76 12.64 -13.39
CA VAL A 26 -5.71 13.67 -13.56
C VAL A 26 -6.17 15.02 -13.02
N LYS A 27 -7.40 15.45 -13.31
CA LYS A 27 -7.93 16.75 -12.85
C LYS A 27 -8.00 16.85 -11.32
N ASN A 28 -8.23 15.74 -10.63
CA ASN A 28 -8.42 15.71 -9.16
C ASN A 28 -7.32 14.91 -8.47
N PHE A 29 -6.16 14.74 -9.10
CA PHE A 29 -5.15 13.76 -8.68
C PHE A 29 -4.65 14.02 -7.25
N GLU A 30 -4.36 15.28 -6.90
CA GLU A 30 -3.87 15.66 -5.57
C GLU A 30 -4.90 15.37 -4.47
N ILE A 31 -6.20 15.42 -4.78
CA ILE A 31 -7.28 15.12 -3.83
C ILE A 31 -7.42 13.61 -3.65
N LEU A 32 -7.33 12.85 -4.76
CA LEU A 32 -7.49 11.40 -4.76
C LEU A 32 -6.25 10.68 -4.19
N PHE A 33 -5.07 11.22 -4.45
CA PHE A 33 -3.77 10.61 -4.18
C PHE A 33 -2.81 11.65 -3.59
N PRO A 34 -3.05 12.15 -2.36
CA PRO A 34 -2.31 13.29 -1.78
C PRO A 34 -0.83 13.00 -1.51
N ASP A 35 -0.45 11.73 -1.41
CA ASP A 35 0.94 11.31 -1.21
C ASP A 35 1.73 11.19 -2.53
N TYR A 36 1.09 11.51 -3.65
CA TYR A 36 1.63 11.31 -4.99
C TYR A 36 1.64 12.62 -5.77
N ARG A 37 2.64 12.78 -6.64
CA ARG A 37 2.74 13.90 -7.58
C ARG A 37 2.84 13.37 -9.01
N ILE A 38 1.99 13.87 -9.91
CA ILE A 38 2.10 13.53 -11.33
C ILE A 38 3.45 14.06 -11.85
N ILE A 39 4.22 13.18 -12.47
CA ILE A 39 5.38 13.54 -13.29
C ILE A 39 4.88 13.87 -14.69
N GLU A 40 4.11 12.97 -15.29
CA GLU A 40 3.56 13.14 -16.64
C GLU A 40 2.33 12.23 -16.84
N SER A 41 1.30 12.73 -17.53
CA SER A 41 0.17 11.91 -18.01
C SER A 41 0.44 11.45 -19.44
N GLU A 42 0.00 10.24 -19.81
CA GLU A 42 0.24 9.66 -21.14
C GLU A 42 1.74 9.50 -21.46
N TYR A 43 2.54 9.15 -20.45
CA TYR A 43 3.99 9.07 -20.53
C TYR A 43 4.43 7.98 -21.51
N ARG A 44 5.15 8.39 -22.56
CA ARG A 44 5.63 7.49 -23.61
C ARG A 44 6.97 6.88 -23.22
N LEU A 45 7.02 5.56 -23.20
CA LEU A 45 8.25 4.80 -23.05
C LEU A 45 8.86 4.58 -24.43
N VAL A 46 10.05 5.15 -24.65
CA VAL A 46 10.79 5.04 -25.91
C VAL A 46 11.73 3.83 -25.83
N GLY A 47 11.45 2.80 -26.63
CA GLY A 47 12.24 1.57 -26.70
C GLY A 47 11.37 0.32 -26.74
N ASP A 48 12.01 -0.84 -26.61
CA ASP A 48 11.38 -2.16 -26.68
C ASP A 48 10.79 -2.54 -25.31
N VAL A 49 9.67 -1.91 -24.96
CA VAL A 49 9.00 -2.11 -23.67
C VAL A 49 8.37 -3.49 -23.55
N ARG A 50 7.95 -4.07 -24.68
CA ARG A 50 7.38 -5.43 -24.75
C ARG A 50 8.22 -6.27 -25.72
N LYS A 51 8.22 -7.60 -25.55
CA LYS A 51 9.00 -8.61 -26.32
C LYS A 51 8.81 -8.62 -27.86
N PHE A 52 8.22 -7.61 -28.46
CA PHE A 52 8.01 -7.45 -29.90
C PHE A 52 8.23 -6.00 -30.40
N GLY A 53 9.05 -5.20 -29.71
CA GLY A 53 9.48 -3.88 -30.19
C GLY A 53 8.39 -2.79 -30.20
N LEU A 54 7.34 -2.97 -29.39
CA LEU A 54 6.26 -1.98 -29.26
C LEU A 54 6.59 -1.02 -28.11
N SER A 55 6.58 0.28 -28.43
CA SER A 55 6.65 1.34 -27.43
C SER A 55 5.47 1.25 -26.45
N GLY A 56 5.74 1.48 -25.17
CA GLY A 56 4.73 1.53 -24.12
C GLY A 56 4.20 2.94 -23.89
N ARG A 57 2.98 3.04 -23.35
CA ARG A 57 2.43 4.29 -22.82
C ARG A 57 1.85 4.02 -21.45
N ILE A 58 2.32 4.76 -20.46
CA ILE A 58 1.80 4.74 -19.09
C ILE A 58 0.71 5.81 -19.00
N ASP A 59 -0.47 5.45 -18.49
CA ASP A 59 -1.59 6.40 -18.42
C ASP A 59 -1.27 7.59 -17.49
N ILE A 60 -0.70 7.33 -16.30
CA ILE A 60 -0.15 8.38 -15.42
C ILE A 60 1.15 7.90 -14.78
N PHE A 61 2.23 8.64 -15.01
CA PHE A 61 3.53 8.43 -14.37
C PHE A 61 3.69 9.43 -13.24
N ALA A 62 4.04 8.95 -12.05
CA ALA A 62 4.01 9.76 -10.82
C ALA A 62 5.18 9.44 -9.88
N LEU A 63 5.31 10.25 -8.84
CA LEU A 63 6.26 10.10 -7.74
C LEU A 63 5.50 9.92 -6.44
N ASN A 64 5.80 8.86 -5.69
CA ASN A 64 5.39 8.70 -4.30
C ASN A 64 6.31 9.58 -3.43
N LEU A 65 5.74 10.62 -2.83
CA LEU A 65 6.47 11.64 -2.07
C LEU A 65 6.98 11.10 -0.72
N LYS A 66 6.33 10.07 -0.16
CA LYS A 66 6.72 9.46 1.11
C LYS A 66 7.93 8.54 0.95
N GLU A 67 7.92 7.73 -0.11
CA GLU A 67 8.97 6.72 -0.33
C GLU A 67 10.07 7.18 -1.30
N ASN A 68 9.87 8.32 -1.99
CA ASN A 68 10.69 8.75 -3.12
C ASN A 68 10.85 7.62 -4.13
N ARG A 69 9.70 7.11 -4.60
CA ARG A 69 9.61 5.98 -5.54
C ARG A 69 8.77 6.37 -6.75
N LEU A 70 9.20 5.94 -7.93
CA LEU A 70 8.43 6.09 -9.16
C LEU A 70 7.16 5.23 -9.12
N VAL A 71 6.07 5.74 -9.70
CA VAL A 71 4.76 5.10 -9.65
C VAL A 71 4.14 5.06 -11.04
N VAL A 72 3.61 3.89 -11.40
CA VAL A 72 2.92 3.63 -12.66
C VAL A 72 1.43 3.46 -12.35
N PHE A 73 0.60 4.39 -12.80
CA PHE A 73 -0.85 4.22 -12.79
C PHE A 73 -1.32 3.71 -14.14
N GLU A 74 -2.17 2.68 -14.12
CA GLU A 74 -2.88 2.19 -15.29
C GLU A 74 -4.38 2.13 -14.99
N LEU A 75 -5.17 2.70 -15.88
CA LEU A 75 -6.61 2.82 -15.74
C LEU A 75 -7.30 1.96 -16.79
N LYS A 76 -8.34 1.22 -16.41
CA LYS A 76 -9.15 0.44 -17.36
C LYS A 76 -10.62 0.58 -17.05
N LYS A 77 -11.44 0.65 -18.11
CA LYS A 77 -12.90 0.65 -17.97
C LYS A 77 -13.42 -0.63 -17.29
N ASP A 78 -12.84 -1.78 -17.63
CA ASP A 78 -13.25 -3.10 -17.18
C ASP A 78 -12.03 -3.94 -16.81
N ASN A 79 -12.23 -5.02 -16.06
CA ASN A 79 -11.16 -5.97 -15.74
C ASN A 79 -10.53 -6.59 -16.99
N ASN A 80 -9.29 -6.23 -17.28
CA ASN A 80 -8.52 -6.83 -18.35
C ASN A 80 -7.38 -7.67 -17.76
N LYS A 81 -7.35 -8.98 -18.04
CA LYS A 81 -6.29 -9.88 -17.56
C LYS A 81 -4.88 -9.44 -17.98
N ASN A 82 -4.78 -8.66 -19.05
CA ASN A 82 -3.51 -8.17 -19.58
C ASN A 82 -3.02 -6.89 -18.88
N ILE A 83 -3.86 -6.21 -18.09
CA ILE A 83 -3.49 -4.96 -17.40
C ILE A 83 -2.28 -5.17 -16.49
N LEU A 84 -2.30 -6.27 -15.72
CA LEU A 84 -1.25 -6.59 -14.76
C LEU A 84 0.09 -6.83 -15.47
N PHE A 85 0.09 -7.65 -16.52
CA PHE A 85 1.31 -7.94 -17.28
C PHE A 85 1.84 -6.68 -17.96
N GLN A 86 0.97 -5.86 -18.55
CA GLN A 86 1.35 -4.59 -19.15
C GLN A 86 2.03 -3.67 -18.12
N THR A 87 1.48 -3.55 -16.91
CA THR A 87 2.11 -2.72 -15.86
C THR A 87 3.41 -3.30 -15.30
N ILE A 88 3.56 -4.62 -15.30
CA ILE A 88 4.82 -5.28 -14.94
C ILE A 88 5.87 -4.98 -16.00
N ASP A 89 5.53 -5.14 -17.29
CA ASP A 89 6.43 -4.80 -18.40
C ASP A 89 6.90 -3.34 -18.30
N TYR A 90 6.00 -2.41 -17.93
CA TYR A 90 6.34 -1.00 -17.72
C TYR A 90 7.29 -0.81 -16.53
N SER A 91 7.01 -1.46 -15.41
CA SER A 91 7.85 -1.39 -14.22
C SER A 91 9.25 -1.97 -14.44
N ASP A 92 9.34 -3.10 -15.13
CA ASP A 92 10.60 -3.76 -15.49
C ASP A 92 11.39 -2.86 -16.46
N PHE A 93 10.75 -2.35 -17.51
CA PHE A 93 11.40 -1.42 -18.44
C PHE A 93 11.93 -0.16 -17.74
N ILE A 94 11.15 0.42 -16.81
CA ILE A 94 11.62 1.56 -16.02
C ILE A 94 12.82 1.18 -15.16
N SER A 95 12.81 -0.02 -14.59
CA SER A 95 13.90 -0.49 -13.72
C SER A 95 15.20 -0.72 -14.49
N GLU A 96 15.10 -1.27 -15.70
CA GLU A 96 16.24 -1.47 -16.60
C GLU A 96 16.80 -0.14 -17.14
N ASN A 97 15.92 0.83 -17.41
CA ASN A 97 16.28 2.12 -17.99
C ASN A 97 16.28 3.27 -16.96
N TYR A 98 16.37 2.94 -15.67
CA TYR A 98 16.08 3.86 -14.56
C TYR A 98 16.87 5.16 -14.65
N ASN A 99 18.18 5.06 -14.87
CA ASN A 99 19.05 6.24 -14.96
C ASN A 99 18.62 7.18 -16.10
N LEU A 100 18.33 6.62 -17.28
CA LEU A 100 17.93 7.41 -18.45
C LEU A 100 16.59 8.09 -18.22
N ILE A 101 15.62 7.38 -17.63
CA ILE A 101 14.29 7.92 -17.32
C ILE A 101 14.40 9.06 -16.31
N ILE A 102 15.14 8.89 -15.22
CA ILE A 102 15.30 9.94 -14.21
C ILE A 102 16.00 11.18 -14.77
N LEU A 103 17.08 10.98 -15.55
CA LEU A 103 17.82 12.10 -16.14
C LEU A 103 16.99 12.86 -17.18
N SER A 104 16.24 12.15 -18.02
CA SER A 104 15.40 12.72 -19.07
C SER A 104 14.10 13.36 -18.57
N THR A 105 13.68 13.06 -17.35
CA THR A 105 12.47 13.62 -16.75
C THR A 105 12.70 15.07 -16.28
N ASN A 106 12.00 16.04 -16.87
CA ASN A 106 12.16 17.46 -16.55
C ASN A 106 11.42 17.89 -15.27
N ASN A 107 10.36 17.18 -14.87
CA ASN A 107 9.50 17.55 -13.73
C ASN A 107 10.02 17.07 -12.36
N LEU A 108 11.28 16.65 -12.29
CA LEU A 108 11.98 16.26 -11.07
C LEU A 108 13.06 17.28 -10.73
N SER A 109 13.12 17.70 -9.47
CA SER A 109 14.20 18.51 -8.93
C SER A 109 15.52 17.71 -8.85
N LEU A 110 16.66 18.40 -8.78
CA LEU A 110 17.98 17.76 -8.65
C LEU A 110 18.05 16.83 -7.42
N SER A 111 17.51 17.29 -6.28
CA SER A 111 17.46 16.48 -5.05
C SER A 111 16.62 15.21 -5.20
N GLU A 112 15.47 15.28 -5.89
CA GLU A 112 14.64 14.10 -6.14
C GLU A 112 15.36 13.12 -7.08
N LYS A 113 16.01 13.63 -8.14
CA LYS A 113 16.81 12.80 -9.04
C LYS A 113 17.91 12.06 -8.29
N ASP A 114 18.64 12.74 -7.41
CA ASP A 114 19.71 12.13 -6.62
C ASP A 114 19.19 11.02 -5.68
N ILE A 115 18.08 11.26 -4.99
CA ILE A 115 17.46 10.26 -4.10
C ILE A 115 16.99 9.05 -4.90
N LEU A 116 16.30 9.27 -6.02
CA LEU A 116 15.81 8.21 -6.90
C LEU A 116 16.97 7.37 -7.45
N LEU A 117 18.03 8.01 -7.95
CA LEU A 117 19.22 7.35 -8.49
C LEU A 117 20.01 6.57 -7.42
N LYS A 118 19.97 7.00 -6.16
CA LYS A 118 20.61 6.30 -5.05
C LYS A 118 19.83 5.06 -4.63
N ASN A 119 18.51 5.17 -4.53
CA ASN A 119 17.66 4.11 -4.01
C ASN A 119 17.31 3.06 -5.08
N LYS A 120 17.15 3.47 -6.35
CA LYS A 120 16.80 2.63 -7.51
C LYS A 120 15.70 1.61 -7.22
N GLN A 121 14.70 2.02 -6.45
CA GLN A 121 13.61 1.14 -6.09
C GLN A 121 12.77 0.81 -7.31
N LYS A 122 12.33 -0.45 -7.39
CA LYS A 122 11.37 -0.89 -8.40
C LYS A 122 10.10 -0.02 -8.33
N PRO A 123 9.54 0.42 -9.47
CA PRO A 123 8.35 1.25 -9.46
C PRO A 123 7.16 0.58 -8.77
N GLU A 124 6.42 1.38 -8.00
CA GLU A 124 5.10 1.03 -7.48
C GLU A 124 4.09 1.03 -8.62
N ILE A 125 3.10 0.14 -8.55
CA ILE A 125 2.04 0.00 -9.54
C ILE A 125 0.70 0.31 -8.87
N ILE A 126 -0.08 1.18 -9.49
CA ILE A 126 -1.45 1.48 -9.06
C ILE A 126 -2.40 1.15 -10.20
N LEU A 127 -3.28 0.18 -10.00
CA LEU A 127 -4.27 -0.22 -10.99
C LEU A 127 -5.65 0.30 -10.58
N ILE A 128 -6.34 0.94 -11.52
CA ILE A 128 -7.70 1.45 -11.32
C ILE A 128 -8.63 0.80 -12.35
N ALA A 129 -9.64 0.06 -11.89
CA ALA A 129 -10.60 -0.59 -12.79
C ALA A 129 -12.00 -0.66 -12.19
N LYS A 130 -13.03 -0.96 -12.99
CA LYS A 130 -14.40 -1.12 -12.46
C LYS A 130 -14.53 -2.33 -11.53
N ASN A 131 -13.75 -3.39 -11.81
CA ASN A 131 -13.67 -4.57 -10.98
C ASN A 131 -12.34 -5.30 -11.19
N PHE A 132 -11.96 -6.15 -10.24
CA PHE A 132 -10.87 -7.12 -10.40
C PHE A 132 -11.39 -8.55 -10.19
N ASN A 133 -10.73 -9.53 -10.83
CA ASN A 133 -11.09 -10.95 -10.63
C ASN A 133 -10.16 -11.57 -9.60
N HIS A 134 -10.68 -12.57 -8.88
CA HIS A 134 -9.92 -13.29 -7.85
C HIS A 134 -8.58 -13.87 -8.35
N PRO A 135 -8.46 -14.39 -9.60
CA PRO A 135 -7.16 -14.77 -10.16
C PRO A 135 -6.12 -13.64 -10.24
N THR A 136 -6.52 -12.43 -10.64
CA THR A 136 -5.63 -11.26 -10.71
C THR A 136 -5.08 -10.93 -9.32
N ILE A 137 -5.94 -10.91 -8.31
CA ILE A 137 -5.56 -10.64 -6.91
C ILE A 137 -4.55 -11.70 -6.41
N ARG A 138 -4.80 -13.00 -6.67
CA ARG A 138 -3.89 -14.09 -6.29
C ARG A 138 -2.53 -13.98 -6.98
N ARG A 139 -2.48 -13.55 -8.25
CA ARG A 139 -1.21 -13.41 -8.99
C ARG A 139 -0.35 -12.28 -8.41
N ILE A 140 -0.97 -11.17 -8.03
CA ILE A 140 -0.29 -10.02 -7.44
C ILE A 140 0.46 -10.40 -6.15
N GLN A 141 -0.09 -11.32 -5.34
CA GLN A 141 0.56 -11.81 -4.13
C GLN A 141 1.95 -12.41 -4.38
N ASN A 142 2.23 -12.91 -5.58
CA ASN A 142 3.51 -13.55 -5.93
C ASN A 142 4.48 -12.65 -6.72
N ILE A 143 4.08 -11.43 -7.08
CA ILE A 143 4.90 -10.51 -7.88
C ILE A 143 5.69 -9.57 -6.96
N GLU A 144 6.98 -9.36 -7.18
CA GLU A 144 7.84 -8.56 -6.29
C GLU A 144 7.40 -7.09 -6.12
N ASN A 145 6.76 -6.52 -7.15
CA ASN A 145 6.31 -5.14 -7.15
C ASN A 145 5.41 -4.78 -5.96
N VAL A 146 5.50 -3.51 -5.55
CA VAL A 146 4.49 -2.88 -4.72
C VAL A 146 3.29 -2.54 -5.61
N ILE A 147 2.11 -3.08 -5.30
CA ILE A 147 0.90 -2.99 -6.15
C ILE A 147 -0.33 -2.62 -5.32
N SER A 148 -1.00 -1.53 -5.68
CA SER A 148 -2.32 -1.16 -5.15
C SER A 148 -3.42 -1.31 -6.20
N LEU A 149 -4.59 -1.82 -5.80
CA LEU A 149 -5.77 -2.01 -6.64
C LEU A 149 -6.90 -1.13 -6.13
N TYR A 150 -7.42 -0.26 -6.99
CA TYR A 150 -8.59 0.55 -6.71
C TYR A 150 -9.73 0.16 -7.64
N GLU A 151 -10.86 -0.22 -7.05
CA GLU A 151 -12.10 -0.32 -7.79
C GLU A 151 -12.77 1.06 -7.89
N TYR A 152 -13.37 1.36 -9.04
CA TYR A 152 -14.14 2.59 -9.20
C TYR A 152 -15.59 2.32 -9.59
N LYS A 153 -16.50 3.15 -9.08
CA LYS A 153 -17.90 3.21 -9.49
C LYS A 153 -18.23 4.64 -9.89
N ALA A 154 -18.74 4.83 -11.10
CA ALA A 154 -19.17 6.13 -11.59
C ALA A 154 -20.69 6.25 -11.45
N PHE A 155 -21.16 7.43 -11.07
CA PHE A 155 -22.57 7.76 -10.92
C PHE A 155 -22.91 9.00 -11.74
N GLN A 156 -24.19 9.26 -11.90
CA GLN A 156 -24.70 10.50 -12.51
C GLN A 156 -24.07 11.74 -11.85
N ASN A 157 -24.09 12.89 -12.55
CA ASN A 157 -23.52 14.15 -12.06
C ASN A 157 -22.01 14.13 -11.73
N ASN A 158 -21.23 13.30 -12.43
CA ASN A 158 -19.77 13.20 -12.29
C ASN A 158 -19.28 12.77 -10.90
N PHE A 159 -20.13 12.07 -10.12
CA PHE A 159 -19.67 11.42 -8.90
C PHE A 159 -18.89 10.15 -9.26
N ILE A 160 -17.70 10.00 -8.70
CA ILE A 160 -16.90 8.78 -8.82
C ILE A 160 -16.47 8.37 -7.41
N GLN A 161 -16.76 7.12 -7.06
CA GLN A 161 -16.27 6.49 -5.85
C GLN A 161 -15.06 5.64 -6.22
N PHE A 162 -14.00 5.73 -5.42
CA PHE A 162 -12.86 4.82 -5.45
C PHE A 162 -12.82 4.01 -4.16
N GLU A 163 -12.54 2.72 -4.27
CA GLU A 163 -12.45 1.78 -3.16
C GLU A 163 -11.11 1.03 -3.28
N LEU A 164 -10.28 1.08 -2.23
CA LEU A 164 -9.04 0.32 -2.18
C LEU A 164 -9.39 -1.16 -1.92
N LEU A 165 -9.22 -2.00 -2.94
CA LEU A 165 -9.51 -3.43 -2.84
C LEU A 165 -8.33 -4.20 -2.25
N PHE A 166 -7.11 -3.80 -2.61
CA PHE A 166 -5.91 -4.53 -2.26
C PHE A 166 -4.70 -3.59 -2.29
N ASN A 167 -3.81 -3.70 -1.31
CA ASN A 167 -2.53 -3.01 -1.30
C ASN A 167 -1.45 -4.01 -0.91
N LYS A 168 -0.58 -4.33 -1.87
CA LYS A 168 0.70 -4.99 -1.63
C LYS A 168 1.76 -3.92 -1.65
N GLY A 169 1.88 -3.21 -0.56
CA GLY A 169 3.01 -2.41 -0.19
C GLY A 169 3.20 -2.68 1.28
N ASN A 170 4.46 -2.79 1.73
CA ASN A 170 4.80 -3.02 3.13
C ASN A 170 3.71 -2.45 4.04
N ASN A 171 3.06 -3.29 4.83
CA ASN A 171 2.06 -2.95 5.83
C ASN A 171 2.72 -2.16 6.98
N LYS A 172 3.52 -1.14 6.65
CA LYS A 172 3.89 -0.10 7.58
C LYS A 172 2.60 0.63 7.90
N ILE A 173 2.05 0.28 9.05
CA ILE A 173 0.97 1.01 9.71
C ILE A 173 1.30 2.51 9.62
N VAL A 174 0.57 3.24 8.78
CA VAL A 174 0.77 4.68 8.59
C VAL A 174 0.10 5.38 9.77
N PHE A 175 0.91 5.68 10.78
CA PHE A 175 0.46 6.44 11.94
C PHE A 175 0.29 7.92 11.60
N SER A 176 -0.73 8.52 12.20
CA SER A 176 -1.01 9.96 12.10
C SER A 176 0.14 10.78 12.69
N ASN A 177 0.33 12.02 12.23
CA ASN A 177 1.37 12.93 12.76
C ASN A 177 1.25 13.20 14.28
N LYS A 178 0.12 12.85 14.91
CA LYS A 178 -0.12 12.92 16.36
C LYS A 178 0.63 11.83 17.13
N GLU A 179 0.76 10.64 16.55
CA GLU A 179 1.41 9.47 17.17
C GLU A 179 2.94 9.56 17.13
N LYS A 180 3.51 10.27 16.14
CA LYS A 180 4.96 10.55 16.09
C LYS A 180 5.50 11.35 17.28
N LYS A 181 4.67 12.18 17.92
CA LYS A 181 5.06 12.94 19.13
C LYS A 181 4.96 12.14 20.44
N ALA A 182 4.30 10.98 20.43
CA ALA A 182 4.20 10.12 21.62
C ALA A 182 5.42 9.19 21.82
N ILE A 183 6.36 9.18 20.87
CA ILE A 183 7.51 8.28 20.79
C ILE A 183 8.51 8.49 21.93
N GLU A 184 8.62 9.70 22.49
CA GLU A 184 9.53 10.00 23.61
C GLU A 184 8.97 9.61 24.99
N LYS A 185 7.73 9.09 25.07
CA LYS A 185 7.03 8.75 26.32
C LYS A 185 6.39 7.37 26.31
N ILE A 186 6.99 6.40 25.61
CA ILE A 186 6.52 5.03 25.63
C ILE A 186 6.81 4.42 27.01
N ASP A 187 5.76 4.26 27.82
CA ASP A 187 5.80 3.49 29.07
C ASP A 187 5.17 2.10 28.86
N SER A 188 5.61 1.14 29.66
CA SER A 188 5.11 -0.23 29.79
C SER A 188 3.60 -0.36 29.97
N SER A 189 2.92 0.73 30.37
CA SER A 189 1.48 0.83 30.54
C SER A 189 0.69 0.99 29.22
N ASN A 190 1.32 1.39 28.11
CA ASN A 190 0.62 1.61 26.83
C ASN A 190 0.81 0.44 25.84
N VAL A 191 0.10 -0.66 26.12
CA VAL A 191 0.20 -1.93 25.37
C VAL A 191 -0.07 -1.77 23.86
N ASN A 192 -1.05 -0.95 23.45
CA ASN A 192 -1.34 -0.74 22.03
C ASN A 192 -0.15 -0.08 21.30
N LEU A 193 0.44 0.97 21.90
CA LEU A 193 1.60 1.64 21.32
C LEU A 193 2.83 0.70 21.25
N LEU A 194 3.03 -0.14 22.27
CA LEU A 194 4.11 -1.14 22.28
C LEU A 194 3.96 -2.17 21.16
N ILE A 195 2.74 -2.69 20.95
CA ILE A 195 2.45 -3.65 19.89
C ILE A 195 2.66 -2.99 18.52
N LYS A 196 2.12 -1.78 18.34
CA LYS A 196 2.26 -0.99 17.12
C LYS A 196 3.72 -0.75 16.74
N GLU A 197 4.56 -0.39 17.70
CA GLU A 197 6.00 -0.23 17.46
C GLU A 197 6.67 -1.58 17.19
N ALA A 198 6.36 -2.63 17.95
CA ALA A 198 6.88 -3.98 17.69
C ALA A 198 6.55 -4.48 16.27
N LEU A 199 5.41 -4.09 15.71
CA LEU A 199 5.10 -4.43 14.32
C LEU A 199 5.93 -3.65 13.30
N ARG A 200 6.42 -2.44 13.60
CA ARG A 200 7.22 -1.65 12.65
C ARG A 200 8.56 -2.30 12.29
N ASN A 201 9.11 -3.09 13.20
CA ASN A 201 10.39 -3.79 13.01
C ASN A 201 10.22 -5.20 12.45
N LEU A 202 8.98 -5.66 12.24
CA LEU A 202 8.70 -7.00 11.73
C LEU A 202 8.37 -6.98 10.25
N ASP A 203 8.88 -7.97 9.54
CA ASP A 203 8.45 -8.27 8.18
C ASP A 203 7.00 -8.78 8.19
N ASP A 204 6.21 -8.37 7.19
CA ASP A 204 4.79 -8.71 7.04
C ASP A 204 4.53 -10.22 6.91
N SER A 205 5.55 -11.02 6.62
CA SER A 205 5.46 -12.49 6.65
C SER A 205 5.21 -13.05 8.05
N TYR A 206 5.48 -12.30 9.11
CA TYR A 206 5.40 -12.77 10.49
C TYR A 206 4.05 -12.51 11.18
N TYR A 207 3.16 -11.75 10.55
CA TYR A 207 1.85 -11.42 11.13
C TYR A 207 0.76 -11.30 10.06
N LEU A 208 -0.50 -11.41 10.46
CA LEU A 208 -1.67 -11.20 9.60
C LEU A 208 -2.59 -10.19 10.26
N ILE A 209 -3.17 -9.30 9.47
CA ILE A 209 -4.20 -8.36 9.94
C ILE A 209 -5.44 -8.59 9.11
N ASP A 210 -6.56 -8.91 9.76
CA ASP A 210 -7.88 -9.03 9.14
C ASP A 210 -8.89 -8.28 10.00
N SER A 211 -9.57 -7.28 9.43
CA SER A 211 -10.66 -6.56 10.10
C SER A 211 -10.29 -6.07 11.51
N ASP A 212 -9.13 -5.40 11.62
CA ASP A 212 -8.52 -4.91 12.87
C ASP A 212 -8.00 -5.98 13.85
N ILE A 213 -8.00 -7.25 13.45
CA ILE A 213 -7.46 -8.36 14.26
C ILE A 213 -6.07 -8.73 13.76
N LEU A 214 -5.08 -8.50 14.61
CA LEU A 214 -3.71 -8.98 14.45
C LEU A 214 -3.60 -10.43 14.91
N ALA A 215 -3.10 -11.30 14.03
CA ALA A 215 -2.62 -12.62 14.37
C ALA A 215 -1.09 -12.67 14.25
N ILE A 216 -0.40 -13.00 15.33
CA ILE A 216 1.07 -13.04 15.35
C ILE A 216 1.59 -14.14 16.30
N ASN A 217 2.72 -14.75 15.96
CA ASN A 217 3.39 -15.66 16.88
C ASN A 217 3.89 -14.89 18.15
N PRO A 218 3.55 -15.34 19.37
CA PRO A 218 3.92 -14.64 20.61
C PRO A 218 5.43 -14.45 20.81
N THR A 219 6.24 -15.38 20.31
CA THR A 219 7.71 -15.30 20.38
C THR A 219 8.25 -14.25 19.42
N ILE A 220 7.70 -14.18 18.21
CA ILE A 220 8.12 -13.19 17.22
C ILE A 220 7.76 -11.79 17.69
N LEU A 221 6.53 -11.60 18.19
CA LEU A 221 6.09 -10.33 18.77
C LEU A 221 6.99 -9.90 19.94
N TYR A 222 7.33 -10.82 20.85
CA TYR A 222 8.23 -10.52 21.98
C TYR A 222 9.65 -10.16 21.54
N ASN A 223 10.21 -10.88 20.56
CA ASN A 223 11.56 -10.60 20.06
C ASN A 223 11.63 -9.20 19.47
N SER A 224 10.63 -8.80 18.69
CA SER A 224 10.56 -7.43 18.17
C SER A 224 10.41 -6.38 19.28
N PHE A 225 9.55 -6.64 20.28
CA PHE A 225 9.46 -5.77 21.46
C PHE A 225 10.82 -5.63 22.17
N LYS A 226 11.57 -6.73 22.32
CA LYS A 226 12.89 -6.73 22.98
C LYS A 226 13.91 -5.86 22.25
N GLU A 227 13.89 -5.87 20.92
CA GLU A 227 14.74 -5.00 20.12
C GLU A 227 14.39 -3.52 20.33
N ILE A 228 13.10 -3.19 20.39
CA ILE A 228 12.61 -1.82 20.59
C ILE A 228 12.86 -1.33 22.00
N SER A 229 12.62 -2.16 23.02
CA SER A 229 12.84 -1.76 24.41
C SER A 229 14.31 -1.40 24.67
N SER A 230 15.24 -2.06 23.97
CA SER A 230 16.66 -1.74 23.99
C SER A 230 16.97 -0.38 23.33
N HIS A 231 16.25 0.00 22.27
CA HIS A 231 16.45 1.27 21.56
C HIS A 231 15.81 2.48 22.28
N PHE A 232 14.69 2.27 22.98
CA PHE A 232 13.91 3.35 23.60
C PHE A 232 14.03 3.40 25.13
N ASN A 233 14.98 2.68 25.71
CA ASN A 233 15.24 2.63 27.16
C ASN A 233 13.98 2.26 27.99
N ILE A 234 13.15 1.38 27.45
CA ILE A 234 11.92 0.89 28.10
C ILE A 234 12.32 -0.18 29.11
N SER A 235 11.67 -0.20 30.28
CA SER A 235 11.88 -1.22 31.32
C SER A 235 11.89 -2.63 30.75
N HIS A 236 12.93 -3.40 31.08
CA HIS A 236 13.10 -4.76 30.58
C HIS A 236 11.98 -5.68 31.11
N LEU A 237 11.13 -6.16 30.21
CA LEU A 237 10.13 -7.18 30.51
C LEU A 237 10.62 -8.56 30.03
N THR A 238 10.45 -9.57 30.88
CA THR A 238 10.58 -10.97 30.43
C THR A 238 9.45 -11.32 29.47
N LYS A 239 9.64 -12.35 28.64
CA LYS A 239 8.60 -12.85 27.72
C LYS A 239 7.29 -13.15 28.43
N GLY A 240 7.35 -13.74 29.62
CA GLY A 240 6.17 -14.04 30.43
C GLY A 240 5.41 -12.79 30.87
N GLN A 241 6.14 -11.78 31.36
CA GLN A 241 5.55 -10.50 31.78
C GLN A 241 4.93 -9.74 30.60
N PHE A 242 5.63 -9.67 29.47
CA PHE A 242 5.12 -9.01 28.26
C PHE A 242 3.83 -9.66 27.74
N LEU A 243 3.82 -11.00 27.61
CA LEU A 243 2.62 -11.70 27.15
C LEU A 243 1.48 -11.64 28.16
N LYS A 244 1.79 -11.57 29.46
CA LYS A 244 0.79 -11.33 30.50
C LYS A 244 0.13 -9.96 30.34
N LEU A 245 0.91 -8.90 30.14
CA LEU A 245 0.39 -7.55 29.88
C LEU A 245 -0.54 -7.50 28.67
N ILE A 246 -0.18 -8.20 27.58
CA ILE A 246 -1.05 -8.29 26.41
C ILE A 246 -2.37 -8.97 26.78
N ARG A 247 -2.31 -10.16 27.41
CA ARG A 247 -3.51 -10.94 27.78
C ARG A 247 -4.43 -10.25 28.78
N GLU A 248 -3.89 -9.36 29.61
CA GLU A 248 -4.64 -8.55 30.57
C GLU A 248 -5.18 -7.25 29.96
N SER A 249 -4.83 -6.92 28.71
CA SER A 249 -5.31 -5.71 28.03
C SER A 249 -6.67 -5.91 27.37
N ASP A 250 -7.43 -4.83 27.21
CA ASP A 250 -8.72 -4.79 26.50
C ASP A 250 -8.61 -5.14 25.00
N PHE A 251 -7.37 -5.23 24.48
CA PHE A 251 -7.08 -5.56 23.09
C PHE A 251 -6.93 -7.06 22.86
N TYR A 252 -6.71 -7.87 23.90
CA TYR A 252 -6.54 -9.30 23.74
C TYR A 252 -7.85 -9.98 23.36
N ILE A 253 -7.77 -10.92 22.41
CA ILE A 253 -8.90 -11.73 21.96
C ILE A 253 -8.74 -13.17 22.46
N GLU A 254 -7.74 -13.89 21.94
CA GLU A 254 -7.49 -15.29 22.31
C GLU A 254 -6.08 -15.76 21.90
N ASP A 255 -5.63 -16.88 22.49
CA ASP A 255 -4.48 -17.66 22.02
C ASP A 255 -4.99 -18.83 21.14
N ARG A 256 -4.46 -18.98 19.92
CA ARG A 256 -4.70 -20.18 19.09
C ARG A 256 -3.44 -21.04 19.01
N LYS A 257 -3.62 -22.36 19.25
CA LYS A 257 -2.51 -23.33 19.21
C LYS A 257 -1.90 -23.49 17.83
N THR A 258 -2.69 -23.35 16.78
CA THR A 258 -2.27 -23.52 15.39
C THR A 258 -3.06 -22.61 14.47
N MET A 259 -2.34 -21.81 13.69
CA MET A 259 -2.86 -21.00 12.60
C MET A 259 -1.83 -21.02 11.46
N ARG A 260 -2.32 -21.06 10.23
CA ARG A 260 -1.49 -21.15 9.02
C ARG A 260 -1.03 -19.76 8.61
N PHE A 261 0.28 -19.57 8.52
CA PHE A 261 0.94 -18.41 7.91
C PHE A 261 1.65 -18.89 6.66
N LYS A 262 1.11 -18.55 5.49
CA LYS A 262 1.64 -19.01 4.19
C LYS A 262 1.83 -20.54 4.19
N ASP A 263 3.08 -21.00 4.31
CA ASP A 263 3.49 -22.40 4.19
C ASP A 263 3.73 -23.11 5.53
N TYR A 264 3.61 -22.42 6.68
CA TYR A 264 3.83 -23.02 8.01
C TYR A 264 2.67 -22.80 8.97
N ASN A 265 2.49 -23.74 9.91
CA ASN A 265 1.56 -23.61 11.02
C ASN A 265 2.32 -23.16 12.27
N THR A 266 1.77 -22.19 12.99
CA THR A 266 2.33 -21.72 14.26
C THR A 266 1.24 -21.40 15.26
N SER A 267 1.56 -21.40 16.55
CA SER A 267 0.71 -20.77 17.55
C SER A 267 0.68 -19.25 17.34
N VAL A 268 -0.46 -18.64 17.68
CA VAL A 268 -0.69 -17.20 17.58
C VAL A 268 -1.40 -16.65 18.79
N ILE A 269 -1.15 -15.38 19.05
CA ILE A 269 -2.02 -14.54 19.85
C ILE A 269 -2.84 -13.65 18.90
N LEU A 270 -4.13 -13.53 19.17
CA LEU A 270 -5.04 -12.64 18.47
C LEU A 270 -5.27 -11.37 19.29
N ILE A 271 -5.05 -10.21 18.68
CA ILE A 271 -5.11 -8.91 19.34
C ILE A 271 -5.87 -7.93 18.44
N LYS A 272 -6.80 -7.16 19.01
CA LYS A 272 -7.48 -6.06 18.33
C LYS A 272 -6.59 -4.82 18.27
N ILE A 273 -6.29 -4.33 17.08
CA ILE A 273 -5.56 -3.07 16.89
C ILE A 273 -6.59 -1.95 16.67
N GLN A 274 -6.52 -0.89 17.47
CA GLN A 274 -7.23 0.38 17.26
C GLN A 274 -6.27 1.46 16.80
#